data_AF-A0A7Z9YC92-F1
#
_entry.id   AF-A0A7Z9YC92-F1
#
_cell.length_a   1.000
_cell.length_b   1.000
_cell.length_c   1.000
_cell.angle_alpha   90.00
_cell.angle_beta   90.00
_cell.angle_gamma   90.00
#
_symmetry.space_group_name_H-M   'P 1'
#
loop_
_entity.id
_entity.type
_entity.pdbx_description
1 polymer ?
#
loop_
_entity_poly.entity_id
_entity_poly.type
_entity_poly.pdbx_seq_one_letter_code
_entity_poly.pdbx_strand_id
1 'polypeptide(L)' 'MQIAERLNRIPPYLFMELRKKITEAKAKGIDVISLAIGDPVDPTPQPV' A
#
# COMPACT_ATOMS: atom_id res chain seq x y z
N MET A 1 19.78 21.17 1.25
CA MET A 1 18.50 20.72 0.66
C MET A 1 17.37 21.36 1.46
N GLN A 2 16.55 22.23 0.88
CA GLN A 2 15.42 22.86 1.58
C GLN A 2 14.14 22.07 1.28
N ILE A 3 13.47 21.61 2.34
CA ILE A 3 12.21 20.84 2.24
C ILE A 3 11.04 21.83 2.33
N ALA A 4 9.99 21.61 1.54
CA ALA A 4 8.80 22.46 1.56
C ALA A 4 8.01 22.30 2.88
N GLU A 5 7.64 23.42 3.50
CA GLU A 5 6.99 23.44 4.82
C GLU A 5 5.67 22.65 4.87
N ARG A 6 4.91 22.60 3.76
CA ARG A 6 3.66 21.83 3.66
C ARG A 6 3.83 20.33 3.93
N LEU A 7 5.04 19.79 3.72
CA LEU A 7 5.31 18.37 3.97
C LEU A 7 5.23 18.03 5.46
N ASN A 8 5.46 18.99 6.35
CA ASN A 8 5.31 18.82 7.80
C ASN A 8 3.83 18.67 8.24
N ARG A 9 2.88 18.96 7.35
CA ARG A 9 1.44 18.86 7.63
C ARG A 9 0.83 17.53 7.19
N ILE A 10 1.61 16.69 6.50
CA ILE A 10 1.13 15.39 6.03
C ILE A 10 1.05 14.46 7.24
N PRO A 11 -0.13 13.92 7.58
CA PRO A 11 -0.26 13.00 8.69
C PRO A 11 0.50 11.70 8.38
N PRO A 12 0.94 10.96 9.41
CA PRO A 12 1.48 9.63 9.23
C PRO A 12 0.54 8.75 8.40
N TYR A 13 1.11 7.96 7.49
CA TYR A 13 0.32 7.06 6.66
C TYR A 13 -0.33 5.98 7.53
N LEU A 14 -1.64 6.10 7.73
CA LEU A 14 -2.46 5.30 8.63
C LEU A 14 -2.29 3.78 8.44
N PHE A 15 -2.01 3.35 7.20
CA PHE A 15 -1.95 1.94 6.84
C PHE A 15 -0.52 1.36 6.81
N MET A 16 0.50 2.09 7.30
CA MET A 16 1.87 1.59 7.42
C MET A 16 1.94 0.28 8.20
N GLU A 17 1.41 0.27 9.42
CA GLU A 17 1.44 -0.89 10.31
C GLU A 17 0.60 -2.06 9.77
N LEU A 18 -0.50 -1.75 9.09
CA LEU A 18 -1.32 -2.77 8.44
C LEU A 18 -0.55 -3.49 7.33
N ARG A 19 0.17 -2.74 6.48
CA ARG A 19 1.02 -3.32 5.43
C ARG A 19 2.11 -4.20 6.02
N LYS A 20 2.76 -3.76 7.11
CA LYS A 20 3.78 -4.55 7.80
C LYS A 20 3.22 -5.90 8.29
N LYS A 21 2.06 -5.88 8.95
CA LYS A 21 1.39 -7.10 9.43
C LYS A 21 0.98 -8.04 8.29
N ILE A 22 0.47 -7.50 7.18
CA ILE A 22 0.12 -8.30 5.99
C ILE A 22 1.37 -8.99 5.44
N THR A 23 2.48 -8.28 5.30
CA THR A 23 3.75 -8.84 4.80
C THR A 23 4.28 -9.94 5.72
N GLU A 24 4.26 -9.72 7.03
CA GLU A 24 4.68 -10.72 8.02
C GLU A 24 3.79 -11.97 8.00
N ALA A 25 2.46 -11.81 7.86
CA ALA A 25 1.53 -12.92 7.76
C ALA A 25 1.79 -13.76 6.50
N LYS A 26 1.97 -13.10 5.34
CA LYS A 26 2.31 -13.76 4.08
C LYS A 26 3.65 -14.52 4.17
N ALA A 27 4.66 -13.93 4.82
CA ALA A 27 5.96 -14.57 5.03
C ALA A 27 5.88 -15.84 5.91
N LYS A 28 4.86 -15.92 6.78
CA LYS A 28 4.56 -17.11 7.59
C LYS A 28 3.72 -18.15 6.83
N GLY A 29 3.42 -17.94 5.55
CA GLY A 29 2.58 -18.81 4.74
C GLY A 29 1.09 -18.71 5.06
N ILE A 30 0.65 -17.66 5.76
CA ILE A 30 -0.77 -17.41 6.01
C ILE A 30 -1.40 -16.86 4.73
N ASP A 31 -2.51 -17.46 4.31
CA ASP A 31 -3.32 -16.95 3.20
C ASP A 31 -4.05 -15.68 3.62
N VAL A 32 -3.76 -14.57 2.95
CA VAL A 32 -4.28 -13.23 3.27
C VAL A 32 -5.12 -12.71 2.11
N ILE A 33 -6.43 -12.67 2.31
CA ILE A 33 -7.39 -12.10 1.35
C ILE A 33 -7.46 -10.58 1.54
N SER A 34 -7.08 -9.82 0.52
CA SER A 34 -7.14 -8.36 0.54
C SER A 34 -8.49 -7.86 -0.01
N LEU A 35 -9.30 -7.25 0.85
CA LEU A 35 -10.54 -6.55 0.48
C LEU A 35 -10.37 -5.02 0.42
N ALA A 36 -9.13 -4.54 0.59
CA ALA A 36 -8.82 -3.13 0.87
C ALA A 36 -8.37 -2.32 -0.35
N ILE A 37 -8.03 -2.97 -1.47
CA ILE A 37 -7.39 -2.33 -2.62
C ILE A 37 -8.38 -2.38 -3.78
N GLY A 38 -8.79 -1.21 -4.26
CA GLY A 38 -9.67 -1.04 -5.42
C GLY A 38 -8.93 -0.98 -6.77
N ASP A 39 -7.61 -1.21 -6.76
CA ASP A 39 -6.84 -1.28 -8.00
C ASP A 39 -7.19 -2.55 -8.76
N PRO A 40 -7.34 -2.48 -10.10
CA PRO A 40 -7.55 -3.66 -10.91
C PRO A 40 -6.35 -4.60 -10.79
N VAL A 41 -6.64 -5.90 -10.67
CA VAL A 41 -5.63 -6.95 -10.69
C VAL A 41 -5.18 -7.28 -12.11
N ASP A 42 -6.02 -6.95 -13.09
CA ASP A 42 -5.77 -7.24 -14.50
C ASP A 42 -4.70 -6.30 -15.07
N PRO A 43 -3.86 -6.79 -16.00
CA PRO A 43 -2.89 -5.95 -16.68
C PRO A 43 -3.60 -4.86 -17.49
N THR A 44 -2.91 -3.73 -17.68
CA THR A 44 -3.37 -2.69 -18.59
C THR A 44 -3.68 -3.30 -19.98
N PRO A 45 -4.87 -3.06 -20.55
CA PRO A 45 -5.23 -3.58 -21.87
C PRO A 45 -4.23 -3.18 -22.95
N GLN A 46 -4.03 -4.04 -23.95
CA GLN A 46 -3.19 -3.69 -25.10
C GLN A 46 -3.89 -2.63 -25.97
N PRO A 47 -3.11 -1.74 -26.64
CA PRO A 47 -3.67 -0.83 -27.64
C PRO A 47 -4.37 -1.61 -28.77
N VAL A 48 -5.43 -1.02 -29.31
CA VAL A 48 -6.12 -1.48 -30.53
C VAL A 48 -5.40 -1.03 -31.79
#